data_AF-A0A6P8ZQI8-F1
#
_entry.id   AF-A0A6P8ZQI8-F1
#
_cell.length_a   1.000
_cell.length_b   1.000
_cell.length_c   1.000
_cell.angle_alpha   90.00
_cell.angle_beta   90.00
_cell.angle_gamma   90.00
#
_symmetry.space_group_name_H-M   'P 1'
#
loop_
_entity.id
_entity.type
_entity.pdbx_description
1 polymer ?
#
loop_
_entity_poly.entity_id
_entity_poly.type
_entity_poly.pdbx_seq_one_letter_code
_entity_poly.pdbx_strand_id
1 'polypeptide(L)'
;MNFPDNFALLAEMPARADEPWCETCGLRFRGACADAAHRPCSVRQRRVRQEQRQADQQVLQDLQEGLQNLQLGLQDVQREMQDLRQTQDQLLRKVKDLQLTGTAAPPPPSLEIDVWKLSPSEENDLLVGDRLARVRKLTGLHCYNVERSMAVLMKLNPHVEELGLRQAELPQLRFVQGMTSLRKLVLELSSLIQFAESYEIPDLPLQLEELVVREFRRNHLQCLPNMPKLRRLVLGSHNRDTFDFTGVAWQCGLQYLKVATRSLPTIVSLVRAHAATLEELEVHGASRPGPCFHKGLPSKLHACGLLALRRFTLRRNEHQHESTSCSLQLSFCRGLFGPTVEVRCTECNEE
;
A
#
# COMPACT_ATOMS: atom_id res chain seq x y z
N MET A 1 -50.61 -2.85 -20.95
CA MET A 1 -51.43 -3.54 -21.96
C MET A 1 -51.20 -5.03 -21.77
N ASN A 2 -52.21 -5.78 -21.31
CA ASN A 2 -52.10 -7.22 -21.08
C ASN A 2 -52.30 -7.96 -22.41
N PHE A 3 -51.30 -8.71 -22.84
CA PHE A 3 -51.49 -9.71 -23.90
C PHE A 3 -52.14 -10.96 -23.28
N PRO A 4 -53.18 -11.55 -23.91
CA PRO A 4 -53.74 -12.81 -23.45
C PRO A 4 -52.72 -13.93 -23.56
N ASP A 5 -52.75 -14.81 -22.57
CA ASP A 5 -51.87 -15.96 -22.41
C ASP A 5 -52.18 -17.03 -23.49
N ASN A 6 -51.48 -16.96 -24.62
CA ASN A 6 -51.63 -17.88 -25.75
C ASN A 6 -51.24 -19.33 -25.43
N PHE A 7 -50.76 -19.63 -24.22
CA PHE A 7 -50.39 -20.97 -23.81
C PHE A 7 -51.58 -21.91 -23.58
N ALA A 8 -52.78 -21.38 -23.30
CA ALA A 8 -53.97 -22.21 -23.11
C ALA A 8 -54.40 -22.97 -24.38
N LEU A 9 -54.16 -22.40 -25.56
CA LEU A 9 -54.51 -23.03 -26.85
C LEU A 9 -53.58 -24.19 -27.25
N LEU A 10 -52.40 -24.31 -26.62
CA LEU A 10 -51.48 -25.42 -26.88
C LEU A 10 -51.84 -26.70 -26.11
N ALA A 11 -52.65 -26.60 -25.05
CA ALA A 11 -53.04 -27.73 -24.22
C ALA A 11 -54.15 -28.60 -24.85
N GLU A 12 -54.91 -28.09 -25.83
CA GLU A 12 -56.03 -28.80 -26.45
C GLU A 12 -55.67 -29.53 -27.75
N MET A 13 -54.40 -29.53 -28.17
CA MET A 13 -53.99 -30.28 -29.36
C MET A 13 -53.88 -31.79 -29.04
N PRO A 14 -54.59 -32.68 -29.76
CA PRO A 14 -54.54 -34.12 -29.51
C PRO A 14 -53.11 -34.64 -29.71
N ALA A 15 -52.66 -35.51 -28.80
CA ALA A 15 -51.37 -36.17 -28.86
C ALA A 15 -51.22 -36.92 -30.20
N ARG A 16 -50.51 -36.31 -31.14
CA ARG A 16 -50.23 -36.93 -32.45
C ARG A 16 -49.27 -38.09 -32.22
N ALA A 17 -49.65 -39.27 -32.75
CA ALA A 17 -48.83 -40.47 -32.71
C ALA A 17 -47.40 -40.20 -33.17
N ASP A 18 -46.43 -40.83 -32.49
CA ASP A 18 -44.98 -40.67 -32.66
C ASP A 18 -44.48 -41.00 -34.07
N GLU A 19 -44.66 -40.08 -35.02
CA GLU A 19 -44.00 -40.17 -36.32
C GLU A 19 -42.47 -40.08 -36.13
N PRO A 20 -41.67 -40.83 -36.91
CA PRO A 20 -40.22 -40.74 -36.81
C PRO A 20 -39.68 -39.39 -37.30
N TRP A 21 -38.51 -38.99 -36.78
CA TRP A 21 -37.80 -37.76 -37.17
C TRP A 21 -36.36 -38.17 -37.50
N CYS A 22 -35.73 -37.49 -38.46
CA CYS A 22 -34.35 -37.79 -38.87
C CYS A 22 -33.35 -37.10 -37.92
N GLU A 23 -32.33 -37.84 -37.42
CA GLU A 23 -31.36 -37.28 -36.44
C GLU A 23 -30.48 -36.17 -37.01
N THR A 24 -30.22 -36.19 -38.32
CA THR A 24 -29.26 -35.28 -38.95
C THR A 24 -29.90 -33.97 -39.39
N CYS A 25 -31.14 -33.98 -39.87
CA CYS A 25 -31.80 -32.80 -40.44
C CYS A 25 -33.00 -32.28 -39.64
N GLY A 26 -33.44 -32.97 -38.58
CA GLY A 26 -34.52 -32.50 -37.70
C GLY A 26 -35.92 -32.46 -38.32
N LEU A 27 -36.09 -32.94 -39.56
CA LEU A 27 -37.36 -32.96 -40.27
C LEU A 27 -38.22 -34.19 -39.90
N ARG A 28 -39.55 -34.01 -39.89
CA ARG A 28 -40.55 -35.08 -39.72
C ARG A 28 -40.51 -36.05 -40.90
N PHE A 29 -40.48 -37.35 -40.61
CA PHE A 29 -40.38 -38.42 -41.60
C PHE A 29 -41.75 -38.65 -42.26
N ARG A 30 -41.91 -38.27 -43.54
CA ARG A 30 -43.10 -38.60 -44.35
C ARG A 30 -42.81 -39.59 -45.48
N GLY A 31 -41.78 -40.42 -45.31
CA GLY A 31 -41.26 -41.32 -46.34
C GLY A 31 -39.89 -40.84 -46.79
N ALA A 32 -38.88 -41.69 -46.52
CA ALA A 32 -37.46 -41.57 -46.87
C ALA A 32 -36.84 -40.17 -46.75
N CYS A 33 -35.90 -40.00 -45.81
CA CYS A 33 -34.97 -38.88 -45.90
C CYS A 33 -34.24 -38.99 -47.24
N ALA A 34 -34.15 -37.89 -48.00
CA ALA A 34 -33.57 -37.88 -49.36
C ALA A 34 -32.10 -38.34 -49.39
N ASP A 35 -31.44 -38.40 -48.23
CA ASP A 35 -30.08 -38.91 -48.08
C ASP A 35 -30.08 -40.31 -47.45
N ALA A 36 -29.58 -41.30 -48.21
CA ALA A 36 -29.49 -42.70 -47.80
C ALA A 36 -28.50 -42.92 -46.63
N ALA A 37 -27.64 -41.94 -46.32
CA ALA A 37 -26.73 -42.00 -45.18
C ALA A 37 -27.42 -41.75 -43.83
N HIS A 38 -28.67 -41.27 -43.82
CA HIS A 38 -29.36 -40.91 -42.59
C HIS A 38 -30.05 -42.11 -41.94
N ARG A 39 -29.50 -42.56 -40.80
CA ARG A 39 -30.10 -43.63 -40.00
C ARG A 39 -31.32 -43.11 -39.22
N PRO A 40 -32.43 -43.87 -39.16
CA PRO A 40 -33.56 -43.54 -38.30
C PRO A 40 -33.12 -43.47 -36.83
N CYS A 41 -33.50 -42.40 -36.13
CA CYS A 41 -33.31 -42.29 -34.68
C CYS A 41 -34.04 -43.44 -33.98
N SER A 42 -33.29 -44.36 -33.38
CA SER A 42 -33.88 -45.46 -32.62
C SER A 42 -34.67 -44.91 -31.42
N VAL A 43 -35.74 -45.60 -31.01
CA VAL A 43 -36.54 -45.23 -29.82
C VAL A 43 -35.64 -45.03 -28.59
N ARG A 44 -34.57 -45.82 -28.47
CA ARG A 44 -33.56 -45.72 -27.42
C ARG A 44 -32.83 -44.36 -27.44
N GLN A 45 -32.41 -43.87 -28.60
CA GLN A 45 -31.75 -42.57 -28.72
C GLN A 45 -32.71 -41.40 -28.38
N ARG A 46 -34.00 -41.51 -28.71
CA ARG A 46 -34.99 -40.49 -28.32
C ARG A 46 -35.13 -40.38 -26.82
N ARG A 47 -35.23 -41.53 -26.14
CA ARG A 47 -35.32 -41.60 -24.68
C ARG A 47 -34.10 -40.99 -24.03
N VAL A 48 -32.89 -41.33 -24.49
CA VAL A 48 -31.64 -40.73 -24.00
C VAL A 48 -31.61 -39.21 -24.22
N ARG A 49 -32.02 -38.70 -25.39
CA ARG A 49 -32.07 -37.25 -25.64
C ARG A 49 -33.14 -36.54 -24.80
N GLN A 50 -34.27 -37.19 -24.51
CA GLN A 50 -35.31 -36.64 -23.66
C GLN A 50 -34.86 -36.60 -22.20
N GLU A 51 -34.26 -37.67 -21.70
CA GLU A 51 -33.67 -37.74 -20.35
C GLU A 51 -32.56 -36.69 -20.21
N GLN A 52 -31.70 -36.52 -21.23
CA GLN A 52 -30.68 -35.47 -21.23
C GLN A 52 -31.31 -34.07 -21.17
N ARG A 53 -32.34 -33.78 -21.98
CA ARG A 53 -33.02 -32.46 -21.93
C ARG A 53 -33.68 -32.20 -20.59
N GLN A 54 -34.25 -33.22 -19.95
CA GLN A 54 -34.82 -33.10 -18.61
C GLN A 54 -33.74 -32.85 -17.57
N ALA A 55 -32.60 -33.55 -17.64
CA ALA A 55 -31.46 -33.31 -16.78
C ALA A 55 -30.90 -31.89 -16.97
N ASP A 56 -30.73 -31.43 -18.22
CA ASP A 56 -30.26 -30.08 -18.53
C ASP A 56 -31.25 -29.02 -18.03
N GLN A 57 -32.57 -29.23 -18.17
CA GLN A 57 -33.59 -28.35 -17.62
C GLN A 57 -33.56 -28.29 -16.09
N GLN A 58 -33.36 -29.43 -15.42
CA GLN A 58 -33.23 -29.46 -13.97
C GLN A 58 -32.00 -28.68 -13.50
N VAL A 59 -30.84 -28.90 -14.13
CA VAL A 59 -29.61 -28.16 -13.82
C VAL A 59 -29.80 -26.65 -14.02
N LEU A 60 -30.50 -26.24 -15.08
CA LEU A 60 -30.81 -24.82 -15.32
C LEU A 60 -31.74 -24.24 -14.23
N GLN A 61 -32.73 -25.01 -13.76
CA GLN A 61 -33.60 -24.59 -12.66
C GLN A 61 -32.82 -24.45 -11.34
N ASP A 62 -31.99 -25.44 -11.00
CA ASP A 62 -31.16 -25.42 -9.80
C ASP A 62 -30.17 -24.23 -9.82
N LEU A 63 -29.58 -23.92 -10.98
CA LEU A 63 -28.72 -22.76 -11.16
C LEU A 63 -29.49 -21.44 -11.03
N GLN A 64 -30.72 -21.36 -11.55
CA GLN A 64 -31.58 -20.19 -11.40
C GLN A 64 -31.95 -19.94 -9.93
N GLU A 65 -32.29 -21.00 -9.19
CA GLU A 65 -32.56 -20.92 -7.75
C GLU A 65 -31.31 -20.50 -6.97
N GLY A 66 -30.15 -21.10 -7.29
CA GLY A 66 -28.86 -20.71 -6.70
C GLY A 66 -28.53 -19.23 -6.92
N LEU A 67 -28.76 -18.72 -8.13
CA LEU A 67 -28.57 -17.29 -8.45
C LEU A 67 -29.53 -16.38 -7.68
N GLN A 68 -30.80 -16.78 -7.53
CA GLN A 68 -31.77 -16.01 -6.74
C GLN A 68 -31.39 -15.95 -5.25
N ASN A 69 -30.95 -17.08 -4.69
CA ASN A 69 -30.47 -17.14 -3.30
C ASN A 69 -29.23 -16.27 -3.07
N LEU A 70 -28.27 -16.26 -4.02
CA LEU A 70 -27.11 -15.37 -3.97
C LEU A 70 -27.50 -13.89 -4.07
N GLN A 71 -28.50 -13.56 -4.90
CA GLN A 71 -29.01 -12.19 -5.00
C GLN A 71 -29.66 -11.73 -3.69
N LEU A 72 -30.46 -12.58 -3.04
CA LEU A 72 -31.04 -12.31 -1.73
C LEU A 72 -29.95 -12.11 -0.66
N GLY A 73 -28.96 -13.00 -0.60
CA GLY A 73 -27.83 -12.87 0.32
C GLY A 73 -27.04 -11.58 0.13
N LEU A 74 -26.84 -11.16 -1.12
CA LEU A 74 -26.18 -9.88 -1.43
C LEU A 74 -27.00 -8.68 -0.95
N GLN A 75 -28.33 -8.71 -1.09
CA GLN A 75 -29.22 -7.65 -0.60
C GLN A 75 -29.20 -7.56 0.93
N ASP A 76 -29.15 -8.69 1.64
CA ASP A 76 -29.07 -8.68 3.10
C ASP A 76 -27.74 -8.12 3.59
N VAL A 77 -26.61 -8.48 2.97
CA VAL A 77 -25.30 -7.88 3.28
C VAL A 77 -25.29 -6.38 3.00
N GLN A 78 -25.93 -5.93 1.91
CA GLN A 78 -26.07 -4.51 1.62
C GLN A 78 -26.89 -3.77 2.68
N ARG A 79 -27.96 -4.40 3.20
CA ARG A 79 -28.78 -3.84 4.28
C ARG A 79 -27.97 -3.71 5.57
N GLU A 80 -27.23 -4.73 5.98
CA GLU A 80 -26.36 -4.68 7.15
C GLU A 80 -25.28 -3.60 7.03
N MET A 81 -24.66 -3.45 5.85
CA MET A 81 -23.70 -2.37 5.63
C MET A 81 -24.33 -0.97 5.76
N GLN A 82 -25.58 -0.80 5.34
CA GLN A 82 -26.29 0.48 5.50
C GLN A 82 -26.59 0.76 6.98
N ASP A 83 -27.00 -0.24 7.73
CA ASP A 83 -27.26 -0.11 9.17
C ASP A 83 -25.98 0.23 9.96
N LEU A 84 -24.85 -0.39 9.61
CA LEU A 84 -23.55 -0.06 10.18
C LEU A 84 -23.13 1.39 9.88
N ARG A 85 -23.34 1.87 8.66
CA ARG A 85 -23.08 3.28 8.31
C ARG A 85 -23.96 4.24 9.11
N GLN A 86 -25.25 3.96 9.24
CA GLN A 86 -26.15 4.78 10.05
C GLN A 86 -25.72 4.81 11.52
N THR A 87 -25.28 3.67 12.06
CA THR A 87 -24.76 3.55 13.43
C THR A 87 -23.48 4.38 13.60
N GLN A 88 -22.56 4.32 12.63
CA GLN A 88 -21.33 5.12 12.62
C GLN A 88 -21.64 6.61 12.62
N ASP A 89 -22.57 7.06 11.77
CA ASP A 89 -22.99 8.46 11.70
C ASP A 89 -23.65 8.93 13.01
N GLN A 90 -24.45 8.07 13.64
CA GLN A 90 -25.07 8.37 14.93
C GLN A 90 -24.02 8.50 16.04
N LEU A 91 -23.00 7.65 16.06
CA LEU A 91 -21.88 7.75 17.01
C LEU A 91 -21.05 9.01 16.78
N LEU A 92 -20.75 9.37 15.52
CA LEU A 92 -20.02 10.60 15.20
C LEU A 92 -20.77 11.85 15.68
N ARG A 93 -22.10 11.89 15.55
CA ARG A 93 -22.92 12.98 16.12
C ARG A 93 -22.78 13.07 17.63
N LYS A 94 -22.90 11.94 18.35
CA LYS A 94 -22.73 11.89 19.81
C LYS A 94 -21.34 12.37 20.25
N VAL A 95 -20.28 11.97 19.54
CA VAL A 95 -18.92 12.44 19.84
C VAL A 95 -18.81 13.95 19.66
N LYS A 96 -19.42 14.50 18.61
CA LYS A 96 -19.41 15.95 18.35
C LYS A 96 -20.15 16.75 19.43
N ASP A 97 -21.28 16.23 19.91
CA ASP A 97 -22.05 16.85 20.99
C ASP A 97 -21.27 16.86 22.33
N LEU A 98 -20.47 15.82 22.59
CA LEU A 98 -19.61 15.74 23.77
C LEU A 98 -18.38 16.66 23.69
N GLN A 99 -17.91 17.01 22.49
CA GLN A 99 -16.77 17.92 22.31
C GLN A 99 -17.13 19.40 22.52
N LEU A 100 -18.42 19.77 22.47
CA LEU A 100 -18.89 21.15 22.60
C LEU A 100 -18.99 21.66 24.05
N THR A 101 -18.86 20.80 25.06
CA THR A 101 -18.99 21.18 26.49
C THR A 101 -17.66 21.21 27.25
N GLY A 102 -16.54 20.89 26.60
CA GLY A 102 -15.21 20.90 27.22
C GLY A 102 -14.58 22.29 27.16
N THR A 103 -14.68 23.06 28.25
CA THR A 103 -13.74 24.16 28.51
C THR A 103 -12.32 23.61 28.42
N ALA A 104 -11.54 24.11 27.45
CA ALA A 104 -10.19 23.67 27.12
C ALA A 104 -9.29 23.73 28.36
N ALA A 105 -9.22 22.60 29.07
CA ALA A 105 -8.20 22.35 30.06
C ALA A 105 -6.84 22.46 29.36
N PRO A 106 -5.83 23.06 30.02
CA PRO A 106 -4.50 23.17 29.46
C PRO A 106 -4.02 21.77 29.02
N PRO A 107 -3.42 21.66 27.82
CA PRO A 107 -3.03 20.37 27.27
C PRO A 107 -2.15 19.63 28.28
N PRO A 108 -2.48 18.37 28.63
CA PRO A 108 -1.69 17.61 29.57
C PRO A 108 -0.25 17.52 29.08
N PRO A 109 0.74 17.46 29.99
CA PRO A 109 2.14 17.38 29.61
C PRO A 109 2.36 16.20 28.67
N SER A 110 3.06 16.47 27.57
CA SER A 110 3.34 15.51 26.51
C SER A 110 4.20 14.38 27.05
N LEU A 111 3.72 13.14 26.94
CA LEU A 111 4.50 11.95 27.28
C LEU A 111 5.23 11.44 26.04
N GLU A 112 6.54 11.24 26.17
CA GLU A 112 7.38 10.57 25.18
C GLU A 112 7.72 9.16 25.67
N ILE A 113 7.55 8.14 24.83
CA ILE A 113 7.88 6.76 25.15
C ILE A 113 8.76 6.19 24.02
N ASP A 114 9.93 5.68 24.40
CA ASP A 114 10.77 4.88 23.54
C ASP A 114 10.66 3.42 23.98
N VAL A 115 9.90 2.62 23.24
CA VAL A 115 9.59 1.23 23.58
C VAL A 115 10.87 0.39 23.66
N TRP A 116 11.92 0.78 22.92
CA TRP A 116 13.21 0.09 22.94
C TRP A 116 13.94 0.16 24.27
N LYS A 117 13.62 1.17 25.09
CA LYS A 117 14.22 1.37 26.41
C LYS A 117 13.42 0.73 27.52
N LEU A 118 12.25 0.16 27.20
CA LEU A 118 11.40 -0.49 28.18
C LEU A 118 11.84 -1.92 28.41
N SER A 119 11.78 -2.33 29.68
CA SER A 119 11.79 -3.72 30.06
C SER A 119 10.52 -4.45 29.57
N PRO A 120 10.54 -5.78 29.42
CA PRO A 120 9.35 -6.55 29.05
C PRO A 120 8.14 -6.34 29.98
N SER A 121 8.38 -6.10 31.28
CA SER A 121 7.33 -5.77 32.25
C SER A 121 6.71 -4.40 31.99
N GLU A 122 7.52 -3.38 31.75
CA GLU A 122 7.03 -2.02 31.46
C GLU A 122 6.24 -1.97 30.14
N GLU A 123 6.64 -2.78 29.16
CA GLU A 123 5.90 -2.92 27.90
C GLU A 123 4.53 -3.58 28.12
N ASN A 124 4.40 -4.53 29.05
CA ASN A 124 3.10 -5.08 29.43
C ASN A 124 2.25 -4.05 30.19
N ASP A 125 2.87 -3.24 31.04
CA ASP A 125 2.18 -2.16 31.76
C ASP A 125 1.61 -1.10 30.79
N LEU A 126 2.25 -0.89 29.62
CA LEU A 126 1.69 -0.03 28.56
C LEU A 126 0.34 -0.53 28.06
N LEU A 127 0.13 -1.85 28.00
CA LEU A 127 -1.10 -2.45 27.51
C LEU A 127 -2.21 -2.43 28.56
N VAL A 128 -1.87 -2.41 29.85
CA VAL A 128 -2.87 -2.46 30.94
C VAL A 128 -3.33 -1.06 31.35
N GLY A 129 -2.47 -0.04 31.28
CA GLY A 129 -2.79 1.32 31.74
C GLY A 129 -3.24 2.32 30.67
N ASP A 130 -3.73 3.48 31.11
CA ASP A 130 -4.16 4.61 30.25
C ASP A 130 -2.98 5.51 29.79
N ARG A 131 -1.73 5.07 29.99
CA ARG A 131 -0.55 5.88 29.68
C ARG A 131 -0.48 6.23 28.19
N LEU A 132 -0.87 5.30 27.32
CA LEU A 132 -0.86 5.47 25.86
C LEU A 132 -1.80 6.58 25.39
N ALA A 133 -2.88 6.85 26.13
CA ALA A 133 -3.82 7.94 25.84
C ALA A 133 -3.19 9.34 26.04
N ARG A 134 -2.00 9.45 26.63
CA ARG A 134 -1.28 10.72 26.84
C ARG A 134 0.01 10.84 26.01
N VAL A 135 0.36 9.81 25.25
CA VAL A 135 1.59 9.77 24.46
C VAL A 135 1.44 10.66 23.24
N ARG A 136 2.40 11.57 23.03
CA ARG A 136 2.52 12.34 21.78
C ARG A 136 3.61 11.78 20.86
N LYS A 137 4.58 11.08 21.43
CA LYS A 137 5.72 10.50 20.72
C LYS A 137 5.94 9.09 21.18
N LEU A 138 5.75 8.15 20.27
CA LEU A 138 6.01 6.73 20.49
C LEU A 138 7.08 6.28 19.50
N THR A 139 8.27 5.94 19.96
CA THR A 139 9.35 5.44 19.09
C THR A 139 9.71 4.00 19.41
N GLY A 140 10.21 3.28 18.40
CA GLY A 140 10.77 1.94 18.60
C GLY A 140 9.74 0.83 18.86
N LEU A 141 8.46 1.02 18.51
CA LEU A 141 7.47 -0.04 18.64
C LEU A 141 7.82 -1.19 17.69
N HIS A 142 8.13 -2.35 18.26
CA HIS A 142 8.37 -3.57 17.50
C HIS A 142 7.07 -4.24 17.07
N CYS A 143 6.96 -4.55 15.78
CA CYS A 143 5.75 -5.11 15.18
C CYS A 143 5.86 -6.62 14.85
N TYR A 144 6.83 -7.36 15.43
CA TYR A 144 6.97 -8.81 15.20
C TYR A 144 5.74 -9.61 15.65
N ASN A 145 4.98 -9.09 16.63
CA ASN A 145 3.70 -9.63 17.04
C ASN A 145 2.61 -8.63 16.61
N VAL A 146 1.85 -9.01 15.58
CA VAL A 146 0.81 -8.16 15.00
C VAL A 146 -0.28 -7.84 16.02
N GLU A 147 -0.77 -8.83 16.77
CA GLU A 147 -1.82 -8.63 17.77
C GLU A 147 -1.40 -7.63 18.85
N ARG A 148 -0.18 -7.80 19.39
CA ARG A 148 0.35 -6.94 20.45
C ARG A 148 0.59 -5.52 19.96
N SER A 149 1.26 -5.36 18.82
CA SER A 149 1.54 -4.04 18.24
C SER A 149 0.26 -3.31 17.85
N MET A 150 -0.74 -4.03 17.31
CA MET A 150 -2.06 -3.47 17.04
C MET A 150 -2.80 -3.06 18.32
N ALA A 151 -2.71 -3.85 19.40
CA ALA A 151 -3.31 -3.48 20.68
C ALA A 151 -2.71 -2.17 21.24
N VAL A 152 -1.39 -1.95 21.09
CA VAL A 152 -0.74 -0.69 21.43
C VAL A 152 -1.27 0.45 20.55
N LEU A 153 -1.31 0.24 19.23
CA LEU A 153 -1.75 1.26 18.26
C LEU A 153 -3.21 1.66 18.48
N MET A 154 -4.11 0.71 18.74
CA MET A 154 -5.52 0.96 18.99
C MET A 154 -5.78 1.74 20.28
N LYS A 155 -4.89 1.64 21.27
CA LYS A 155 -4.95 2.40 22.53
C LYS A 155 -4.22 3.74 22.46
N LEU A 156 -3.51 4.00 21.37
CA LEU A 156 -2.67 5.18 21.24
C LEU A 156 -3.53 6.43 21.08
N ASN A 157 -3.05 7.56 21.61
CA ASN A 157 -3.74 8.84 21.49
C ASN A 157 -3.94 9.23 20.00
N PRO A 158 -5.15 9.63 19.56
CA PRO A 158 -5.39 10.12 18.20
C PRO A 158 -4.56 11.37 17.81
N HIS A 159 -3.97 12.05 18.80
CA HIS A 159 -3.11 13.22 18.67
C HIS A 159 -1.62 12.90 18.73
N VAL A 160 -1.20 11.66 18.49
CA VAL A 160 0.22 11.33 18.33
C VAL A 160 0.81 12.08 17.15
N GLU A 161 1.94 12.73 17.40
CA GLU A 161 2.65 13.55 16.42
C GLU A 161 3.88 12.83 15.86
N GLU A 162 4.51 11.94 16.66
CA GLU A 162 5.67 11.16 16.23
C GLU A 162 5.46 9.67 16.50
N LEU A 163 5.65 8.85 15.46
CA LEU A 163 5.53 7.40 15.55
C LEU A 163 6.72 6.72 14.91
N GLY A 164 7.30 5.75 15.62
CA GLY A 164 8.36 4.89 15.12
C GLY A 164 7.98 3.42 15.20
N LEU A 165 7.83 2.78 14.05
CA LEU A 165 7.51 1.35 13.92
C LEU A 165 8.71 0.59 13.37
N ARG A 166 9.03 -0.55 13.98
CA ARG A 166 10.05 -1.48 13.48
C ARG A 166 9.44 -2.81 13.11
N GLN A 167 9.90 -3.36 12.00
CA GLN A 167 9.33 -4.55 11.37
C GLN A 167 7.82 -4.41 11.11
N ALA A 168 7.38 -3.22 10.71
CA ALA A 168 5.96 -2.95 10.48
C ALA A 168 5.39 -3.85 9.37
N GLU A 169 4.15 -4.31 9.57
CA GLU A 169 3.40 -5.08 8.59
C GLU A 169 2.16 -4.31 8.07
N LEU A 170 1.43 -4.90 7.11
CA LEU A 170 0.29 -4.25 6.46
C LEU A 170 -0.79 -3.77 7.45
N PRO A 171 -1.19 -4.52 8.49
CA PRO A 171 -2.20 -4.06 9.44
C PRO A 171 -1.80 -2.76 10.14
N GLN A 172 -0.54 -2.64 10.58
CA GLN A 172 -0.02 -1.45 11.24
C GLN A 172 0.06 -0.29 10.25
N LEU A 173 0.50 -0.51 9.01
CA LEU A 173 0.57 0.54 7.99
C LEU A 173 -0.83 1.10 7.65
N ARG A 174 -1.84 0.22 7.53
CA ARG A 174 -3.24 0.63 7.32
C ARG A 174 -3.78 1.44 8.49
N PHE A 175 -3.42 1.07 9.72
CA PHE A 175 -3.79 1.84 10.89
C PHE A 175 -3.14 3.23 10.87
N VAL A 176 -1.83 3.30 10.59
CA VAL A 176 -1.08 4.56 10.51
C VAL A 176 -1.64 5.50 9.44
N GLN A 177 -2.13 4.98 8.32
CA GLN A 177 -2.76 5.78 7.26
C GLN A 177 -3.90 6.66 7.79
N GLY A 178 -4.65 6.20 8.81
CA GLY A 178 -5.74 6.94 9.44
C GLY A 178 -5.31 7.98 10.48
N MET A 179 -4.01 8.05 10.82
CA MET A 179 -3.51 8.94 11.87
C MET A 179 -3.25 10.35 11.32
N THR A 180 -4.25 11.21 11.39
CA THR A 180 -4.24 12.56 10.78
C THR A 180 -3.40 13.59 11.55
N SER A 181 -3.07 13.34 12.81
CA SER A 181 -2.22 14.25 13.63
C SER A 181 -0.72 14.02 13.43
N LEU A 182 -0.35 12.94 12.75
CA LEU A 182 1.03 12.47 12.66
C LEU A 182 1.88 13.41 11.80
N ARG A 183 2.99 13.92 12.34
CA ARG A 183 3.94 14.82 11.66
C ARG A 183 5.24 14.10 11.31
N LYS A 184 5.66 13.17 12.15
CA LYS A 184 6.89 12.39 11.96
C LYS A 184 6.59 10.91 11.98
N LEU A 185 7.08 10.22 10.97
CA LEU A 185 6.96 8.77 10.86
C LEU A 185 8.32 8.15 10.59
N VAL A 186 8.72 7.21 11.46
CA VAL A 186 9.88 6.34 11.27
C VAL A 186 9.39 4.92 11.03
N LEU A 187 9.62 4.42 9.82
CA LEU A 187 9.27 3.07 9.39
C LEU A 187 10.52 2.24 9.12
N GLU A 188 10.56 1.06 9.71
CA GLU A 188 11.44 -0.03 9.32
C GLU A 188 10.54 -1.23 9.00
N LEU A 189 10.54 -1.67 7.74
CA LEU A 189 9.61 -2.68 7.25
C LEU A 189 10.10 -4.09 7.53
N SER A 190 9.18 -5.02 7.77
CA SER A 190 9.53 -6.43 7.96
C SER A 190 10.13 -7.04 6.69
N SER A 191 11.01 -8.04 6.84
CA SER A 191 11.61 -8.76 5.71
C SER A 191 10.56 -9.48 4.85
N LEU A 192 9.42 -9.89 5.43
CA LEU A 192 8.33 -10.53 4.69
C LEU A 192 7.73 -9.59 3.65
N ILE A 193 7.54 -8.31 4.02
CA ILE A 193 7.11 -7.26 3.09
C ILE A 193 8.21 -6.88 2.11
N GLN A 194 9.47 -7.24 2.34
CA GLN A 194 10.59 -6.96 1.41
C GLN A 194 10.68 -7.94 0.23
N PHE A 195 10.10 -9.14 0.32
CA PHE A 195 10.17 -10.13 -0.75
C PHE A 195 8.88 -10.33 -1.56
N ALA A 196 7.71 -10.01 -0.99
CA ALA A 196 6.45 -10.19 -1.71
C ALA A 196 6.21 -9.09 -2.76
N GLU A 197 6.26 -9.43 -4.04
CA GLU A 197 6.04 -8.50 -5.16
C GLU A 197 4.58 -8.05 -5.30
N SER A 198 3.64 -8.75 -4.67
CA SER A 198 2.20 -8.62 -4.89
C SER A 198 1.42 -7.84 -3.84
N TYR A 199 2.04 -7.38 -2.74
CA TYR A 199 1.29 -6.66 -1.72
C TYR A 199 1.05 -5.21 -2.13
N GLU A 200 -0.23 -4.84 -2.18
CA GLU A 200 -0.66 -3.45 -2.15
C GLU A 200 -0.29 -2.86 -0.78
N ILE A 201 0.78 -2.08 -0.78
CA ILE A 201 1.24 -1.34 0.39
C ILE A 201 0.36 -0.09 0.48
N PRO A 202 -0.30 0.16 1.62
CA PRO A 202 -1.16 1.32 1.77
C PRO A 202 -0.35 2.61 1.67
N ASP A 203 -1.00 3.68 1.23
CA ASP A 203 -0.41 5.02 1.20
C ASP A 203 -0.06 5.50 2.61
N LEU A 204 0.99 6.31 2.70
CA LEU A 204 1.40 6.96 3.93
C LEU A 204 0.58 8.25 4.15
N PRO A 205 0.42 8.70 5.41
CA PRO A 205 -0.30 9.95 5.70
C PRO A 205 0.31 11.15 4.98
N LEU A 206 -0.52 11.95 4.30
CA LEU A 206 -0.06 13.04 3.44
C LEU A 206 0.44 14.27 4.21
N GLN A 207 0.06 14.40 5.48
CA GLN A 207 0.40 15.55 6.32
C GLN A 207 1.78 15.47 6.98
N LEU A 208 2.56 14.42 6.71
CA LEU A 208 3.89 14.22 7.28
C LEU A 208 4.83 15.37 6.90
N GLU A 209 5.58 15.84 7.90
CA GLU A 209 6.65 16.82 7.79
C GLU A 209 8.02 16.13 7.75
N GLU A 210 8.15 15.01 8.47
CA GLU A 210 9.34 14.17 8.48
C GLU A 210 9.00 12.70 8.21
N LEU A 211 9.71 12.10 7.26
CA LEU A 211 9.56 10.69 6.94
C LEU A 211 10.94 10.00 6.93
N VAL A 212 11.04 8.91 7.68
CA VAL A 212 12.19 8.02 7.69
C VAL A 212 11.71 6.64 7.27
N VAL A 213 12.16 6.13 6.14
CA VAL A 213 11.85 4.76 5.69
C VAL A 213 13.13 3.97 5.51
N ARG A 214 13.26 2.89 6.28
CA ARG A 214 14.29 1.86 6.11
C ARG A 214 13.68 0.69 5.35
N GLU A 215 14.43 0.21 4.37
CA GLU A 215 14.02 -0.80 3.39
C GLU A 215 12.81 -0.41 2.53
N PHE A 216 12.82 0.81 1.97
CA PHE A 216 11.73 1.29 1.13
C PHE A 216 11.54 0.47 -0.17
N ARG A 217 10.33 0.55 -0.72
CA ARG A 217 9.91 -0.04 -2.00
C ARG A 217 9.28 1.02 -2.92
N ARG A 218 9.03 0.64 -4.18
CA ARG A 218 8.38 1.51 -5.20
C ARG A 218 7.13 2.20 -4.68
N ASN A 219 6.22 1.45 -4.07
CA ASN A 219 4.90 1.95 -3.68
C ASN A 219 5.03 3.07 -2.61
N HIS A 220 5.95 2.92 -1.65
CA HIS A 220 6.24 3.97 -0.67
C HIS A 220 6.74 5.27 -1.30
N LEU A 221 7.49 5.15 -2.40
CA LEU A 221 8.05 6.30 -3.09
C LEU A 221 7.01 7.03 -3.96
N GLN A 222 5.98 6.33 -4.42
CA GLN A 222 4.94 6.90 -5.28
C GLN A 222 4.04 7.92 -4.56
N CYS A 223 3.89 7.81 -3.24
CA CYS A 223 3.09 8.76 -2.46
C CYS A 223 3.85 10.06 -2.08
N LEU A 224 5.20 10.05 -2.13
CA LEU A 224 6.02 11.21 -1.72
C LEU A 224 5.70 12.52 -2.44
N PRO A 225 5.46 12.55 -3.77
CA PRO A 225 5.15 13.80 -4.49
C PRO A 225 3.87 14.48 -4.00
N ASN A 226 2.97 13.70 -3.39
CA ASN A 226 1.67 14.15 -2.88
C ASN A 226 1.71 14.59 -1.41
N MET A 227 2.89 14.67 -0.78
CA MET A 227 3.04 15.10 0.61
C MET A 227 3.45 16.58 0.70
N PRO A 228 2.51 17.54 0.69
CA PRO A 228 2.81 18.97 0.53
C PRO A 228 3.64 19.56 1.69
N LYS A 229 3.60 18.93 2.87
CA LYS A 229 4.29 19.39 4.07
C LYS A 229 5.66 18.75 4.30
N LEU A 230 6.04 17.75 3.49
CA LEU A 230 7.27 17.00 3.73
C LEU A 230 8.49 17.90 3.54
N ARG A 231 9.31 18.04 4.59
CA ARG A 231 10.55 18.83 4.62
C ARG A 231 11.79 17.98 4.82
N ARG A 232 11.65 16.88 5.58
CA ARG A 232 12.76 15.99 5.92
C ARG A 232 12.46 14.57 5.44
N LEU A 233 13.33 14.06 4.58
CA LEU A 233 13.22 12.70 4.06
C LEU A 233 14.51 11.91 4.33
N VAL A 234 14.36 10.75 4.94
CA VAL A 234 15.44 9.78 5.13
C VAL A 234 15.02 8.46 4.48
N LEU A 235 15.77 8.04 3.48
CA LEU A 235 15.54 6.80 2.76
C LEU A 235 16.74 5.86 2.94
N GLY A 236 16.49 4.64 3.39
CA GLY A 236 17.46 3.55 3.41
C GLY A 236 16.92 2.35 2.65
N SER A 237 17.72 1.73 1.79
CA SER A 237 17.38 0.47 1.14
C SER A 237 18.64 -0.28 0.75
N HIS A 238 18.66 -1.58 1.03
CA HIS A 238 19.69 -2.49 0.53
C HIS A 238 19.39 -3.01 -0.88
N ASN A 239 18.18 -2.77 -1.38
CA ASN A 239 17.73 -3.20 -2.70
C ASN A 239 18.43 -2.40 -3.82
N ARG A 240 18.58 -3.06 -4.97
CA ARG A 240 19.14 -2.46 -6.18
C ARG A 240 18.09 -1.81 -7.07
N ASP A 241 16.85 -1.78 -6.60
CA ASP A 241 15.74 -1.20 -7.32
C ASP A 241 16.03 0.26 -7.65
N THR A 242 15.76 0.59 -8.91
CA THR A 242 15.99 1.92 -9.44
C THR A 242 14.67 2.61 -9.64
N PHE A 243 14.58 3.82 -9.11
CA PHE A 243 13.41 4.67 -9.20
C PHE A 243 13.83 5.97 -9.87
N ASP A 244 13.04 6.39 -10.84
CA ASP A 244 13.25 7.65 -11.51
C ASP A 244 12.09 8.57 -11.21
N PHE A 245 12.40 9.71 -10.59
CA PHE A 245 11.46 10.78 -10.29
C PHE A 245 11.51 11.92 -11.31
N THR A 246 12.21 11.72 -12.43
CA THR A 246 12.27 12.71 -13.51
C THR A 246 10.87 12.92 -14.10
N GLY A 247 10.44 14.18 -14.19
CA GLY A 247 9.12 14.55 -14.72
C GLY A 247 7.97 14.40 -13.72
N VAL A 248 8.23 13.93 -12.50
CA VAL A 248 7.21 13.88 -11.44
C VAL A 248 7.00 15.28 -10.88
N ALA A 249 5.74 15.71 -10.80
CA ALA A 249 5.37 16.98 -10.19
C ALA A 249 5.34 16.84 -8.66
N TRP A 250 6.27 17.51 -7.98
CA TRP A 250 6.35 17.52 -6.54
C TRP A 250 5.59 18.71 -5.97
N GLN A 251 4.74 18.45 -4.97
CA GLN A 251 4.00 19.50 -4.26
C GLN A 251 4.79 20.08 -3.07
N CYS A 252 5.98 19.55 -2.78
CA CYS A 252 6.78 19.91 -1.62
C CYS A 252 8.20 20.35 -1.98
N GLY A 253 8.76 21.17 -1.09
CA GLY A 253 10.16 21.55 -1.10
C GLY A 253 10.88 20.84 0.04
N LEU A 254 11.60 19.77 -0.27
CA LEU A 254 12.48 19.11 0.70
C LEU A 254 13.65 20.03 1.04
N GLN A 255 13.93 20.16 2.33
CA GLN A 255 15.05 20.92 2.87
C GLN A 255 16.18 19.99 3.30
N TYR A 256 15.85 18.80 3.81
CA TYR A 256 16.82 17.78 4.18
C TYR A 256 16.51 16.47 3.48
N LEU A 257 17.53 15.90 2.85
CA LEU A 257 17.47 14.59 2.22
C LEU A 257 18.65 13.74 2.66
N LYS A 258 18.35 12.58 3.24
CA LYS A 258 19.33 11.52 3.47
C LYS A 258 18.97 10.30 2.64
N VAL A 259 19.89 9.84 1.80
CA VAL A 259 19.68 8.64 0.98
C VAL A 259 20.80 7.65 1.17
N ALA A 260 20.44 6.45 1.63
CA ALA A 260 21.27 5.28 1.71
C ALA A 260 20.72 4.21 0.76
N THR A 261 21.07 4.30 -0.53
CA THR A 261 20.69 3.30 -1.55
C THR A 261 21.85 3.00 -2.49
N ARG A 262 21.79 1.83 -3.12
CA ARG A 262 22.74 1.39 -4.16
C ARG A 262 22.37 1.91 -5.55
N SER A 263 21.20 2.51 -5.72
CA SER A 263 20.76 3.04 -7.01
C SER A 263 21.15 4.51 -7.20
N LEU A 264 22.20 4.74 -7.98
CA LEU A 264 22.62 6.09 -8.37
C LEU A 264 21.53 6.89 -9.11
N PRO A 265 20.77 6.31 -10.06
CA PRO A 265 19.68 7.05 -10.71
C PRO A 265 18.58 7.49 -9.73
N THR A 266 18.27 6.68 -8.70
CA THR A 266 17.34 7.08 -7.63
C THR A 266 17.84 8.29 -6.86
N ILE A 267 19.12 8.29 -6.45
CA ILE A 267 19.71 9.43 -5.73
C ILE A 267 19.66 10.69 -6.60
N VAL A 268 20.08 10.59 -7.87
CA VAL A 268 20.17 11.72 -8.78
C VAL A 268 18.78 12.29 -9.12
N SER A 269 17.80 11.43 -9.38
CA SER A 269 16.44 11.89 -9.71
C SER A 269 15.73 12.56 -8.52
N LEU A 270 15.90 12.04 -7.29
CA LEU A 270 15.42 12.70 -6.07
C LEU A 270 16.09 14.06 -5.84
N VAL A 271 17.42 14.11 -5.95
CA VAL A 271 18.17 15.35 -5.76
C VAL A 271 17.78 16.39 -6.80
N ARG A 272 17.64 15.98 -8.07
CA ARG A 272 17.20 16.86 -9.15
C ARG A 272 15.79 17.41 -8.92
N ALA A 273 14.86 16.56 -8.47
CA ALA A 273 13.49 16.96 -8.19
C ALA A 273 13.40 18.07 -7.13
N HIS A 274 14.34 18.13 -6.19
CA HIS A 274 14.36 19.11 -5.10
C HIS A 274 15.56 20.08 -5.15
N ALA A 275 16.23 20.21 -6.30
CA ALA A 275 17.49 20.96 -6.39
C ALA A 275 17.36 22.44 -5.98
N ALA A 276 16.18 23.03 -6.16
CA ALA A 276 15.90 24.42 -5.80
C ALA A 276 15.63 24.65 -4.31
N THR A 277 15.28 23.61 -3.54
CA THR A 277 14.88 23.74 -2.13
C THR A 277 15.79 23.00 -1.15
N LEU A 278 16.60 22.07 -1.65
CA LEU A 278 17.39 21.19 -0.81
C LEU A 278 18.57 21.93 -0.17
N GLU A 279 18.53 22.08 1.15
CA GLU A 279 19.55 22.76 1.95
C GLU A 279 20.62 21.79 2.47
N GLU A 280 20.21 20.58 2.85
CA GLU A 280 21.09 19.55 3.39
C GLU A 280 20.94 18.23 2.64
N LEU A 281 22.06 17.70 2.16
CA LEU A 281 22.12 16.42 1.46
C LEU A 281 23.12 15.48 2.15
N GLU A 282 22.62 14.35 2.65
CA GLU A 282 23.44 13.26 3.18
C GLU A 282 23.33 12.03 2.26
N VAL A 283 24.44 11.60 1.67
CA VAL A 283 24.47 10.41 0.82
C VAL A 283 25.36 9.35 1.44
N HIS A 284 24.83 8.14 1.56
CA HIS A 284 25.63 6.98 1.93
C HIS A 284 26.50 6.57 0.74
N GLY A 285 27.81 6.56 0.92
CA GLY A 285 28.74 6.18 -0.13
C GLY A 285 29.99 5.52 0.41
N ALA A 286 30.55 4.54 -0.30
CA ALA A 286 31.85 3.97 0.02
C ALA A 286 32.99 4.85 -0.54
N SER A 287 34.14 4.97 0.15
CA SER A 287 35.33 5.66 -0.41
C SER A 287 36.15 4.77 -1.34
N ARG A 288 35.92 3.46 -1.28
CA ARG A 288 36.53 2.45 -2.15
C ARG A 288 35.48 1.81 -3.04
N PRO A 289 35.86 1.27 -4.23
CA PRO A 289 34.97 0.47 -5.06
C PRO A 289 34.27 -0.61 -4.22
N GLY A 290 32.94 -0.64 -4.29
CA GLY A 290 32.12 -1.48 -3.43
C GLY A 290 30.63 -1.24 -3.68
N PRO A 291 29.75 -1.95 -2.96
CA PRO A 291 28.30 -1.91 -3.22
C PRO A 291 27.66 -0.53 -3.05
N CYS A 292 28.32 0.39 -2.33
CA CYS A 292 27.87 1.78 -2.14
C CYS A 292 28.80 2.81 -2.81
N PHE A 293 29.73 2.38 -3.67
CA PHE A 293 30.61 3.31 -4.38
C PHE A 293 29.94 3.81 -5.66
N HIS A 294 29.71 5.12 -5.72
CA HIS A 294 29.09 5.76 -6.88
C HIS A 294 30.12 6.57 -7.66
N LYS A 295 30.72 5.96 -8.68
CA LYS A 295 31.68 6.66 -9.55
C LYS A 295 31.02 7.87 -10.20
N GLY A 296 31.61 9.06 -10.01
CA GLY A 296 31.08 10.30 -10.58
C GLY A 296 29.83 10.85 -9.90
N LEU A 297 29.46 10.36 -8.70
CA LEU A 297 28.37 10.92 -7.92
C LEU A 297 28.49 12.44 -7.75
N PRO A 298 29.64 13.02 -7.33
CA PRO A 298 29.74 14.47 -7.13
C PRO A 298 29.45 15.26 -8.42
N SER A 299 29.96 14.81 -9.57
CA SER A 299 29.71 15.46 -10.86
C SER A 299 28.23 15.39 -11.27
N LYS A 300 27.56 14.25 -11.01
CA LYS A 300 26.11 14.11 -11.29
C LYS A 300 25.26 14.96 -10.35
N LEU A 301 25.63 15.05 -9.07
CA LEU A 301 24.95 15.93 -8.11
C LEU A 301 25.14 17.41 -8.47
N HIS A 302 26.36 17.81 -8.85
CA HIS A 302 26.65 19.16 -9.32
C HIS A 302 25.78 19.53 -10.55
N ALA A 303 25.66 18.61 -11.51
CA ALA A 303 24.80 18.78 -12.69
C ALA A 303 23.30 18.88 -12.38
N CYS A 304 22.86 18.62 -11.14
CA CYS A 304 21.48 18.84 -10.73
C CYS A 304 21.18 20.32 -10.41
N GLY A 305 22.18 21.19 -10.30
CA GLY A 305 21.98 22.61 -10.04
C GLY A 305 21.42 22.89 -8.65
N LEU A 306 22.13 22.43 -7.60
CA LEU A 306 21.71 22.52 -6.21
C LEU A 306 21.86 23.95 -5.65
N LEU A 307 20.89 24.82 -5.94
CA LEU A 307 20.97 26.26 -5.67
C LEU A 307 20.87 26.62 -4.18
N ALA A 308 20.10 25.86 -3.40
CA ALA A 308 19.85 26.11 -1.99
C ALA A 308 20.80 25.35 -1.05
N LEU A 309 21.69 24.52 -1.59
CA LEU A 309 22.49 23.60 -0.80
C LEU A 309 23.49 24.35 0.08
N ARG A 310 23.43 24.07 1.38
CA ARG A 310 24.33 24.62 2.40
C ARG A 310 25.26 23.56 2.96
N ARG A 311 24.81 22.30 3.03
CA ARG A 311 25.59 21.20 3.58
C ARG A 311 25.49 19.94 2.72
N PHE A 312 26.64 19.37 2.38
CA PHE A 312 26.78 18.06 1.76
C PHE A 312 27.59 17.12 2.66
N THR A 313 26.97 16.03 3.09
CA THR A 313 27.60 15.03 3.97
C THR A 313 27.73 13.70 3.25
N LEU A 314 28.97 13.20 3.15
CA LEU A 314 29.26 11.83 2.75
C LEU A 314 29.24 10.94 3.98
N ARG A 315 28.20 10.11 4.10
CA ARG A 315 28.15 9.08 5.15
C ARG A 315 28.94 7.87 4.71
N ARG A 316 29.94 7.48 5.50
CA ARG A 316 30.75 6.29 5.28
C ARG A 316 30.42 5.23 6.31
N ASN A 317 30.85 4.01 6.04
CA ASN A 317 30.95 2.97 7.06
C ASN A 317 32.42 2.87 7.46
N GLU A 318 32.73 2.70 8.73
CA GLU A 318 34.09 2.54 9.27
C GLU A 318 34.95 1.59 8.40
N HIS A 319 34.43 0.41 8.07
CA HIS A 319 35.16 -0.62 7.30
C HIS A 319 35.44 -0.26 5.83
N GLN A 320 34.80 0.78 5.30
CA GLN A 320 34.95 1.23 3.91
C GLN A 320 35.58 2.61 3.81
N HIS A 321 35.97 3.19 4.96
CA HIS A 321 36.59 4.50 5.06
C HIS A 321 38.12 4.38 4.89
N GLU A 322 38.65 5.09 3.91
CA GLU A 322 40.08 5.26 3.74
C GLU A 322 40.38 6.75 3.74
N SER A 323 41.11 7.22 4.75
CA SER A 323 41.29 8.66 5.03
C SER A 323 41.85 9.44 3.84
N THR A 324 42.83 8.88 3.12
CA THR A 324 43.43 9.51 1.93
C THR A 324 42.43 9.63 0.78
N SER A 325 41.78 8.53 0.41
CA SER A 325 40.72 8.48 -0.62
C SER A 325 39.53 9.38 -0.26
N CYS A 326 39.16 9.43 1.02
CA CYS A 326 38.10 10.30 1.52
C CYS A 326 38.48 11.77 1.38
N SER A 327 39.68 12.15 1.82
CA SER A 327 40.19 13.52 1.71
C SER A 327 40.24 14.02 0.27
N LEU A 328 40.69 13.19 -0.67
CA LEU A 328 40.68 13.50 -2.10
C LEU A 328 39.24 13.70 -2.61
N GLN A 329 38.30 12.84 -2.22
CA GLN A 329 36.90 12.98 -2.63
C GLN A 329 36.24 14.22 -2.02
N LEU A 330 36.49 14.53 -0.74
CA LEU A 330 35.98 15.75 -0.09
C LEU A 330 36.53 17.00 -0.78
N SER A 331 37.84 17.03 -1.06
CA SER A 331 38.47 18.13 -1.80
C SER A 331 37.84 18.31 -3.18
N PHE A 332 37.62 17.22 -3.91
CA PHE A 332 36.94 17.25 -5.21
C PHE A 332 35.50 17.78 -5.10
N CYS A 333 34.73 17.35 -4.10
CA CYS A 333 33.37 17.84 -3.86
C CYS A 333 33.37 19.34 -3.52
N ARG A 334 34.30 19.82 -2.68
CA ARG A 334 34.44 21.26 -2.37
C ARG A 334 34.73 22.09 -3.61
N GLY A 335 35.61 21.59 -4.49
CA GLY A 335 35.90 22.24 -5.77
C GLY A 335 34.67 22.35 -6.68
N LEU A 336 33.76 21.37 -6.65
CA LEU A 336 32.54 21.36 -7.46
C LEU A 336 31.41 22.22 -6.89
N PHE A 337 31.16 22.18 -5.58
CA PHE A 337 30.04 22.89 -4.96
C PHE A 337 30.37 24.34 -4.58
N GLY A 338 31.66 24.69 -4.56
CA GLY A 338 32.12 26.03 -4.19
C GLY A 338 32.27 26.22 -2.67
N PRO A 339 32.78 27.39 -2.25
CA PRO A 339 33.14 27.64 -0.86
C PRO A 339 31.95 27.86 0.08
N THR A 340 30.75 28.12 -0.45
CA THR A 340 29.53 28.35 0.33
C THR A 340 28.91 27.07 0.85
N VAL A 341 29.25 25.92 0.25
CA VAL A 341 28.70 24.62 0.61
C VAL A 341 29.65 23.91 1.56
N GLU A 342 29.16 23.61 2.75
CA GLU A 342 29.89 22.84 3.74
C GLU A 342 29.94 21.36 3.34
N VAL A 343 31.14 20.85 3.06
CA VAL A 343 31.35 19.45 2.67
C VAL A 343 32.01 18.66 3.79
N ARG A 344 31.30 17.65 4.33
CA ARG A 344 31.68 16.82 5.47
C ARG A 344 31.74 15.33 5.14
N CYS A 345 32.52 14.59 5.93
CA CYS A 345 32.45 13.13 6.04
C CYS A 345 32.03 12.79 7.47
N THR A 346 31.16 11.79 7.66
CA THR A 346 30.75 11.39 9.02
C THR A 346 31.89 10.82 9.86
N GLU A 347 32.90 10.21 9.24
CA GLU A 347 34.01 9.56 9.96
C GLU A 347 35.22 10.47 10.17
N CYS A 348 35.43 11.47 9.30
CA CYS A 348 36.56 12.39 9.42
C CYS A 348 36.30 13.55 10.38
N ASN A 349 35.02 13.86 10.63
CA ASN A 349 34.61 15.09 11.31
C ASN A 349 34.04 14.81 12.72
N GLU A 350 34.39 13.68 13.33
CA GLU A 350 34.04 13.40 14.75
C GLU A 350 35.04 14.01 15.75
N GLU A 351 35.79 15.06 15.35
CA GLU A 351 36.67 15.83 16.24
C GLU A 351 35.95 16.99 16.92
#